data_AF-A0A959GCB7-F1
#
_entry.id   AF-A0A959GCB7-F1
#
_cell.length_a   1.000
_cell.length_b   1.000
_cell.length_c   1.000
_cell.angle_alpha   90.00
_cell.angle_beta   90.00
_cell.angle_gamma   90.00
#
_symmetry.space_group_name_H-M   'P 1'
#
loop_
_entity.id
_entity.type
_entity.pdbx_description
1 polymer ?
#
loop_
_entity_poly.entity_id
_entity_poly.type
_entity_poly.pdbx_seq_one_letter_code
_entity_poly.pdbx_strand_id
1 'polypeptide(L)'
;MGMLQVVVGLVFVLLLLSLLATTVMELLSSVLALRGKNLEKALRNLLASTSVNDEILNAFKNNSLYKQLCGKIGKDKLRSPSYISDESFQSILFDVILKGEGMDKLEAKIDELPDEDLRNVLKQFLREADNNTDVFKGKVKQWYVDVMDRASGWYKRSAQKILIGVGFLIAVVFNADTLAIYER
;
A
#
# COMPACT_ATOMS: atom_id res chain seq x y z
N MET A 1 -14.82 30.87 38.12
CA MET A 1 -14.75 29.58 37.39
C MET A 1 -13.29 29.28 37.13
N GLY A 2 -12.83 28.11 37.55
CA GLY A 2 -11.40 27.84 37.74
C GLY A 2 -10.66 27.60 36.43
N MET A 3 -9.37 27.94 36.40
CA MET A 3 -8.41 27.60 35.34
C MET A 3 -8.57 26.15 34.85
N LEU A 4 -8.92 25.22 35.74
CA LEU A 4 -9.22 23.82 35.42
C LEU A 4 -10.35 23.66 34.38
N GLN A 5 -11.45 24.42 34.48
CA GLN A 5 -12.56 24.33 33.53
C GLN A 5 -12.16 24.80 32.14
N VAL A 6 -11.33 25.85 32.07
CA VAL A 6 -10.77 26.35 30.80
C VAL A 6 -9.86 25.31 30.18
N VAL A 7 -8.97 24.71 30.98
CA VAL A 7 -8.07 23.63 30.51
C VAL A 7 -8.86 22.43 30.00
N VAL A 8 -9.87 21.99 30.72
CA VAL A 8 -10.73 20.86 30.29
C VAL A 8 -11.47 21.19 29.00
N GLY A 9 -12.03 22.40 28.87
CA GLY A 9 -12.69 22.86 27.64
C GLY A 9 -11.75 22.89 26.44
N LEU A 10 -10.52 23.39 26.63
CA LEU A 10 -9.50 23.43 25.59
C LEU A 10 -9.09 22.02 25.13
N VAL A 11 -8.80 21.11 26.08
CA VAL A 11 -8.46 19.72 25.76
C VAL A 11 -9.59 19.06 24.98
N PHE A 12 -10.84 19.26 25.40
CA PHE A 12 -12.00 18.69 24.72
C PHE A 12 -12.12 19.18 23.27
N VAL A 13 -11.99 20.49 23.03
CA VAL A 13 -12.02 21.06 21.66
C VAL A 13 -10.88 20.51 20.81
N LEU A 14 -9.66 20.43 21.34
CA LEU A 14 -8.51 19.89 20.61
C LEU A 14 -8.69 18.41 20.24
N LEU A 15 -9.31 17.62 21.11
CA LEU A 15 -9.66 16.22 20.83
C LEU A 15 -10.70 16.12 19.70
N LEU A 16 -11.74 16.96 19.74
CA LEU A 16 -12.75 17.00 18.68
C LEU A 16 -12.16 17.39 17.32
N LEU A 17 -11.28 18.40 17.29
CA LEU A 17 -10.59 18.81 16.07
C LEU A 17 -9.64 17.72 15.54
N SER A 18 -8.97 16.97 16.43
CA SER A 18 -8.12 15.84 16.05
C SER A 18 -8.92 14.70 15.42
N LEU A 19 -10.10 14.39 15.98
CA LEU A 19 -11.02 13.41 15.43
C LEU A 19 -11.56 13.87 14.06
N LEU A 20 -11.95 15.14 13.94
CA LEU A 20 -12.40 15.72 12.67
C LEU A 20 -11.31 15.61 11.60
N ALA A 21 -10.07 15.98 11.90
CA ALA A 21 -8.96 15.85 10.96
C ALA A 21 -8.74 14.39 10.52
N THR A 22 -8.85 13.44 11.46
CA THR A 22 -8.71 12.00 11.17
C THR A 22 -9.82 11.50 10.25
N THR A 23 -11.08 11.84 10.54
CA THR A 23 -12.24 11.44 9.70
C THR A 23 -12.16 12.02 8.30
N VAL A 24 -11.77 13.29 8.15
CA VAL A 24 -11.55 13.92 6.84
C VAL A 24 -10.44 13.19 6.07
N MET A 25 -9.33 12.85 6.74
CA MET A 25 -8.23 12.10 6.12
C MET A 25 -8.67 10.71 5.66
N GLU A 26 -9.48 10.00 6.44
CA GLU A 26 -10.03 8.70 6.07
C GLU A 26 -10.94 8.79 4.85
N LEU A 27 -11.82 9.79 4.81
CA LEU A 27 -12.69 10.06 3.67
C LEU A 27 -11.88 10.36 2.40
N LEU A 28 -10.88 11.24 2.49
CA LEU A 28 -9.99 11.55 1.38
C LEU A 28 -9.23 10.31 0.90
N SER A 29 -8.69 9.51 1.82
CA SER A 29 -7.99 8.25 1.49
C SER A 29 -8.91 7.26 0.79
N SER A 30 -10.17 7.18 1.23
CA SER A 30 -11.19 6.32 0.64
C SER A 30 -11.63 6.80 -0.74
N VAL A 31 -11.92 8.08 -0.94
CA VAL A 31 -12.38 8.61 -2.23
C VAL A 31 -11.25 8.60 -3.27
N LEU A 32 -10.04 8.97 -2.88
CA LEU A 32 -8.89 9.05 -3.80
C LEU A 32 -8.18 7.71 -4.00
N ALA A 33 -8.61 6.66 -3.28
CA ALA A 33 -8.01 5.33 -3.28
C ALA A 33 -6.50 5.32 -2.98
N LEU A 34 -6.07 6.16 -2.04
CA LEU A 34 -4.64 6.37 -1.76
C LEU A 34 -3.93 5.07 -1.37
N ARG A 35 -4.56 4.23 -0.55
CA ARG A 35 -4.01 2.92 -0.17
C ARG A 35 -3.83 1.98 -1.36
N GLY A 36 -4.85 1.84 -2.19
CA GLY A 36 -4.80 0.98 -3.38
C GLY A 36 -3.78 1.46 -4.41
N LYS A 37 -3.67 2.78 -4.62
CA LYS A 37 -2.63 3.37 -5.47
C LYS A 37 -1.22 3.14 -4.92
N ASN A 38 -1.06 3.21 -3.60
CA ASN A 38 0.22 2.96 -2.96
C ASN A 38 0.65 1.49 -3.10
N LEU A 39 -0.29 0.56 -2.94
CA LEU A 39 -0.05 -0.87 -3.20
C LEU A 39 0.33 -1.10 -4.67
N GLU A 40 -0.42 -0.52 -5.61
CA GLU A 40 -0.15 -0.66 -7.04
C GLU A 40 1.24 -0.11 -7.42
N LYS A 41 1.63 1.03 -6.84
CA LYS A 41 2.98 1.58 -6.98
C LYS A 41 4.04 0.62 -6.44
N ALA A 42 3.78 -0.03 -5.31
CA ALA A 42 4.71 -0.98 -4.72
C ALA A 42 4.82 -2.28 -5.54
N LEU A 43 3.70 -2.80 -6.06
CA LEU A 43 3.68 -3.93 -7.00
C LEU A 43 4.42 -3.61 -8.29
N ARG A 44 4.26 -2.39 -8.82
CA ARG A 44 5.02 -1.93 -9.98
C ARG A 44 6.52 -1.90 -9.71
N ASN A 45 6.93 -1.46 -8.53
CA ASN A 45 8.35 -1.49 -8.14
C ASN A 45 8.90 -2.92 -7.96
N LEU A 46 8.04 -3.90 -7.66
CA LEU A 46 8.43 -5.31 -7.53
C LEU A 46 8.51 -6.02 -8.88
N LEU A 47 7.53 -5.78 -9.75
CA LEU A 47 7.29 -6.60 -10.95
C LEU A 47 7.68 -5.93 -12.27
N ALA A 48 7.91 -4.61 -12.25
CA ALA A 48 8.15 -3.80 -13.42
C ALA A 48 9.07 -2.60 -13.10
N SER A 49 10.17 -2.83 -12.37
CA SER A 49 11.10 -1.75 -12.04
C SER A 49 11.86 -1.24 -13.26
N THR A 50 12.17 -2.13 -14.22
CA THR A 50 13.00 -1.83 -15.39
C THR A 50 12.30 -2.18 -16.72
N SER A 51 11.26 -3.01 -16.71
CA SER A 51 10.48 -3.32 -17.90
C SER A 51 9.62 -2.14 -18.38
N VAL A 52 9.63 -1.90 -19.70
CA VAL A 52 8.89 -0.80 -20.34
C VAL A 52 7.39 -1.10 -20.46
N ASN A 53 7.02 -2.38 -20.56
CA ASN A 53 5.67 -2.80 -20.96
C ASN A 53 4.77 -3.30 -19.81
N ASP A 54 5.23 -3.24 -18.55
CA ASP A 54 4.48 -3.68 -17.36
C ASP A 54 3.84 -5.10 -17.55
N GLU A 55 4.45 -5.99 -18.36
CA GLU A 55 3.83 -7.24 -18.81
C GLU A 55 3.50 -8.18 -17.64
N ILE A 56 4.48 -8.40 -16.75
CA ILE A 56 4.32 -9.23 -15.57
C ILE A 56 3.31 -8.62 -14.60
N LEU A 57 3.33 -7.29 -14.43
CA LEU A 57 2.35 -6.58 -13.61
C LEU A 57 0.93 -6.74 -14.14
N ASN A 58 0.75 -6.66 -15.47
CA ASN A 58 -0.54 -6.84 -16.11
C ASN A 58 -1.03 -8.30 -16.00
N ALA A 59 -0.15 -9.28 -16.17
CA ALA A 59 -0.46 -10.68 -15.93
C ALA A 59 -0.88 -10.94 -14.47
N PHE A 60 -0.15 -10.34 -13.51
CA PHE A 60 -0.48 -10.38 -12.09
C PHE A 60 -1.87 -9.80 -11.80
N LYS A 61 -2.17 -8.61 -12.34
CA LYS A 61 -3.49 -7.97 -12.16
C LYS A 61 -4.62 -8.72 -12.84
N ASN A 62 -4.32 -9.48 -13.90
CA ASN A 62 -5.30 -10.27 -14.62
C ASN A 62 -5.64 -11.60 -13.94
N ASN A 63 -4.86 -12.01 -12.94
CA ASN A 63 -5.09 -13.23 -12.18
C ASN A 63 -6.44 -13.21 -11.44
N SER A 64 -7.10 -14.37 -11.38
CA SER A 64 -8.38 -14.54 -10.69
C SER A 64 -8.31 -14.21 -9.20
N LEU A 65 -7.24 -14.60 -8.50
CA LEU A 65 -7.05 -14.28 -7.08
C LEU A 65 -6.87 -12.78 -6.88
N TYR A 66 -6.10 -12.10 -7.73
CA TYR A 66 -5.96 -10.64 -7.65
C TYR A 66 -7.31 -9.93 -7.82
N LYS A 67 -8.08 -10.35 -8.83
CA LYS A 67 -9.41 -9.79 -9.12
C LYS A 67 -10.40 -10.01 -7.98
N GLN A 68 -10.30 -11.12 -7.24
CA GLN A 68 -11.12 -11.37 -6.05
C GLN A 68 -10.80 -10.43 -4.88
N LEU A 69 -9.55 -9.97 -4.77
CA LEU A 69 -9.14 -9.01 -3.75
C LEU A 69 -9.56 -7.57 -4.11
N CYS A 70 -9.80 -7.30 -5.40
CA CYS A 70 -10.22 -5.98 -5.86
C CYS A 70 -11.62 -5.61 -5.35
N GLY A 71 -11.78 -4.35 -4.95
CA GLY A 71 -13.10 -3.79 -4.69
C GLY A 71 -13.82 -3.47 -6.00
N LYS A 72 -15.16 -3.58 -6.02
CA LYS A 72 -15.96 -3.13 -7.17
C LYS A 72 -16.33 -1.65 -7.01
N ILE A 73 -16.00 -0.82 -7.99
CA ILE A 73 -16.53 0.54 -8.14
C ILE A 73 -17.53 0.54 -9.29
N GLY A 74 -18.82 0.61 -8.97
CA GLY A 74 -19.88 0.55 -9.98
C GLY A 74 -19.95 -0.83 -10.67
N LYS A 75 -20.48 -0.85 -11.89
CA LYS A 75 -20.70 -2.11 -12.63
C LYS A 75 -19.41 -2.73 -13.21
N ASP A 76 -18.47 -1.91 -13.71
CA ASP A 76 -17.35 -2.40 -14.52
C ASP A 76 -15.94 -1.95 -14.10
N LYS A 77 -15.79 -1.07 -13.09
CA LYS A 77 -14.45 -0.60 -12.68
C LYS A 77 -13.97 -1.35 -11.44
N LEU A 78 -12.87 -2.09 -11.57
CA LEU A 78 -12.15 -2.66 -10.44
C LEU A 78 -11.30 -1.59 -9.77
N ARG A 79 -11.38 -1.54 -8.45
CA ARG A 79 -10.48 -0.77 -7.59
C ARG A 79 -9.38 -1.68 -7.09
N SER A 80 -8.14 -1.25 -7.26
CA SER A 80 -6.98 -1.93 -6.69
C SER A 80 -7.21 -2.21 -5.19
N PRO A 81 -6.90 -3.42 -4.71
CA PRO A 81 -7.08 -3.79 -3.30
C PRO A 81 -6.30 -2.84 -2.40
N SER A 82 -6.75 -2.68 -1.15
CA SER A 82 -5.98 -1.88 -0.17
C SER A 82 -4.80 -2.64 0.41
N TYR A 83 -4.83 -3.98 0.34
CA TYR A 83 -3.80 -4.87 0.86
C TYR A 83 -3.89 -6.23 0.16
N ILE A 84 -2.76 -6.93 0.03
CA ILE A 84 -2.63 -8.32 -0.43
C ILE A 84 -1.71 -9.02 0.57
N SER A 85 -2.06 -10.24 1.01
CA SER A 85 -1.17 -11.01 1.89
C SER A 85 0.05 -11.54 1.15
N ASP A 86 1.13 -11.88 1.87
CA ASP A 86 2.32 -12.47 1.28
C ASP A 86 2.04 -13.85 0.65
N GLU A 87 1.12 -14.65 1.21
CA GLU A 87 0.65 -15.89 0.57
C GLU A 87 0.00 -15.62 -0.79
N SER A 88 -0.90 -14.63 -0.83
CA SER A 88 -1.65 -14.30 -2.03
C SER A 88 -0.72 -13.78 -3.10
N PHE A 89 0.22 -12.89 -2.72
CA PHE A 89 1.25 -12.38 -3.62
C PHE A 89 2.11 -13.52 -4.18
N GLN A 90 2.66 -14.39 -3.33
CA GLN A 90 3.50 -15.51 -3.75
C GLN A 90 2.74 -16.46 -4.68
N SER A 91 1.49 -16.80 -4.34
CA SER A 91 0.65 -17.68 -5.14
C SER A 91 0.37 -17.09 -6.53
N ILE A 92 0.00 -15.80 -6.60
CA ILE A 92 -0.28 -15.12 -7.88
C ILE A 92 1.01 -15.01 -8.70
N LEU A 93 2.12 -14.62 -8.08
CA LEU A 93 3.40 -14.48 -8.76
C LEU A 93 3.83 -15.81 -9.39
N PHE A 94 3.71 -16.92 -8.65
CA PHE A 94 4.09 -18.23 -9.16
C PHE A 94 3.16 -18.71 -10.26
N ASP A 95 1.86 -18.47 -10.14
CA ASP A 95 0.90 -18.79 -11.20
C ASP A 95 1.20 -17.99 -12.49
N VAL A 96 1.59 -16.71 -12.36
CA VAL A 96 1.99 -15.87 -13.50
C VAL A 96 3.28 -16.36 -14.18
N ILE A 97 4.28 -16.76 -13.39
CA ILE A 97 5.59 -17.23 -13.89
C ILE A 97 5.47 -18.63 -14.50
N LEU A 98 4.84 -19.55 -13.77
CA LEU A 98 4.77 -20.97 -14.15
C LEU A 98 3.63 -21.28 -15.12
N LYS A 99 2.56 -20.47 -15.16
CA LYS A 99 1.39 -20.69 -16.02
C LYS A 99 0.80 -22.10 -15.91
N GLY A 100 0.77 -22.65 -14.69
CA GLY A 100 0.32 -24.01 -14.38
C GLY A 100 1.37 -25.11 -14.55
N GLU A 101 2.61 -24.77 -14.93
CA GLU A 101 3.73 -25.71 -14.96
C GLU A 101 4.27 -25.99 -13.54
N GLY A 102 5.02 -27.09 -13.38
CA GLY A 102 5.59 -27.49 -12.09
C GLY A 102 6.81 -26.66 -11.68
N MET A 103 7.20 -26.79 -10.41
CA MET A 103 8.37 -26.11 -9.83
C MET A 103 9.69 -26.57 -10.45
N ASP A 104 9.69 -27.71 -11.15
CA ASP A 104 10.83 -28.24 -11.90
C ASP A 104 11.28 -27.30 -13.04
N LYS A 105 10.37 -26.48 -13.57
CA LYS A 105 10.67 -25.52 -14.65
C LYS A 105 10.85 -24.09 -14.18
N LEU A 106 10.82 -23.86 -12.86
CA LEU A 106 10.86 -22.53 -12.27
C LEU A 106 12.09 -21.72 -12.72
N GLU A 107 13.27 -22.34 -12.72
CA GLU A 107 14.52 -21.69 -13.14
C GLU A 107 14.46 -21.23 -14.60
N ALA A 108 14.03 -22.12 -15.50
CA ALA A 108 13.86 -21.80 -16.92
C ALA A 108 12.83 -20.68 -17.15
N LYS A 109 11.72 -20.67 -16.41
CA LYS A 109 10.72 -19.60 -16.51
C LYS A 109 11.21 -18.26 -15.97
N ILE A 110 12.04 -18.28 -14.92
CA ILE A 110 12.69 -17.07 -14.41
C ILE A 110 13.65 -16.51 -15.46
N ASP A 111 14.37 -17.34 -16.20
CA ASP A 111 15.24 -16.92 -17.30
C ASP A 111 14.49 -16.19 -18.42
N GLU A 112 13.26 -16.62 -18.70
CA GLU A 112 12.37 -16.03 -19.71
C GLU A 112 11.74 -14.69 -19.28
N LEU A 113 11.91 -14.25 -18.01
CA LEU A 113 11.28 -13.03 -17.54
C LEU A 113 11.80 -11.78 -18.26
N PRO A 114 10.90 -10.89 -18.74
CA PRO A 114 11.28 -9.69 -19.46
C PRO A 114 11.88 -8.61 -18.54
N ASP A 115 11.55 -8.62 -17.25
CA ASP A 115 12.07 -7.66 -16.27
C ASP A 115 13.38 -8.17 -15.66
N GLU A 116 14.48 -7.45 -15.91
CA GLU A 116 15.82 -7.85 -15.50
C GLU A 116 16.02 -7.85 -14.00
N ASP A 117 15.52 -6.84 -13.29
CA ASP A 117 15.66 -6.75 -11.84
C ASP A 117 14.88 -7.86 -11.14
N LEU A 118 13.62 -8.09 -11.53
CA LEU A 118 12.81 -9.18 -11.02
C LEU A 118 13.51 -10.52 -11.25
N ARG A 119 14.03 -10.76 -12.46
CA ARG A 119 14.79 -11.97 -12.79
C ARG A 119 16.02 -12.12 -11.88
N ASN A 120 16.80 -11.06 -11.70
CA ASN A 120 18.01 -11.09 -10.89
C ASN A 120 17.71 -11.36 -9.41
N VAL A 121 16.65 -10.76 -8.86
CA VAL A 121 16.20 -11.01 -7.48
C VAL A 121 15.75 -12.46 -7.31
N LEU A 122 14.91 -12.97 -8.22
CA LEU A 122 14.43 -14.36 -8.13
C LEU A 122 15.57 -15.37 -8.30
N LYS A 123 16.54 -15.12 -9.20
CA LYS A 123 17.76 -15.93 -9.33
C LYS A 123 18.61 -15.91 -8.07
N GLN A 124 18.74 -14.75 -7.42
CA GLN A 124 19.43 -14.67 -6.15
C GLN A 124 18.74 -15.57 -5.12
N PHE A 125 17.42 -15.54 -5.02
CA PHE A 125 16.68 -16.40 -4.10
C PHE A 125 16.82 -17.89 -4.43
N LEU A 126 16.86 -18.26 -5.72
CA LEU A 126 17.13 -19.65 -6.13
C LEU A 126 18.51 -20.12 -5.66
N ARG A 127 19.56 -19.31 -5.86
CA ARG A 127 20.92 -19.64 -5.41
C ARG A 127 21.01 -19.77 -3.89
N GLU A 128 20.33 -18.88 -3.15
CA GLU A 128 20.33 -18.91 -1.69
C GLU A 128 19.45 -20.03 -1.10
N ALA A 129 18.50 -20.57 -1.88
CA ALA A 129 17.61 -21.62 -1.43
C ALA A 129 18.20 -23.03 -1.59
N ASP A 130 19.29 -23.20 -2.33
CA ASP A 130 20.01 -24.47 -2.54
C ASP A 130 19.07 -25.66 -2.83
N ASN A 131 18.30 -25.55 -3.93
CA ASN A 131 17.26 -26.49 -4.36
C ASN A 131 16.07 -26.71 -3.41
N ASN A 132 15.99 -25.98 -2.28
CA ASN A 132 14.85 -26.05 -1.38
C ASN A 132 13.73 -25.11 -1.81
N THR A 133 12.66 -25.68 -2.35
CA THR A 133 11.50 -24.95 -2.84
C THR A 133 10.78 -24.15 -1.74
N ASP A 134 10.73 -24.66 -0.51
CA ASP A 134 10.02 -23.98 0.58
C ASP A 134 10.82 -22.79 1.10
N VAL A 135 12.16 -22.89 1.10
CA VAL A 135 13.04 -21.75 1.40
C VAL A 135 12.89 -20.66 0.34
N PHE A 136 12.83 -21.04 -0.95
CA PHE A 136 12.59 -20.08 -2.04
C PHE A 136 11.25 -19.34 -1.87
N LYS A 137 10.16 -20.07 -1.62
CA LYS A 137 8.83 -19.49 -1.34
C LYS A 137 8.88 -18.51 -0.17
N GLY A 138 9.55 -18.90 0.92
CA GLY A 138 9.74 -18.06 2.10
C GLY A 138 10.49 -16.76 1.79
N LYS A 139 11.54 -16.81 0.95
CA LYS A 139 12.28 -15.61 0.53
C LYS A 139 11.42 -14.67 -0.31
N VAL A 140 10.63 -15.20 -1.24
CA VAL A 140 9.69 -14.39 -2.05
C VAL A 140 8.66 -13.68 -1.18
N LYS A 141 8.10 -14.38 -0.17
CA LYS A 141 7.20 -13.79 0.82
C LYS A 141 7.87 -12.68 1.61
N GLN A 142 9.07 -12.95 2.15
CA GLN A 142 9.80 -11.96 2.94
C GLN A 142 10.13 -10.72 2.11
N TRP A 143 10.56 -10.90 0.86
CA TRP A 143 10.83 -9.80 -0.06
C TRP A 143 9.60 -8.92 -0.30
N TYR A 144 8.42 -9.53 -0.46
CA TYR A 144 7.17 -8.79 -0.56
C TYR A 144 6.89 -7.98 0.72
N VAL A 145 7.03 -8.59 1.89
CA VAL A 145 6.84 -7.92 3.19
C VAL A 145 7.76 -6.72 3.32
N ASP A 146 9.05 -6.87 3.03
CA ASP A 146 10.04 -5.79 3.11
C ASP A 146 9.69 -4.59 2.21
N VAL A 147 9.18 -4.87 1.00
CA VAL A 147 8.74 -3.81 0.09
C VAL A 147 7.43 -3.18 0.55
N MET A 148 6.50 -3.94 1.13
CA MET A 148 5.27 -3.41 1.71
C MET A 148 5.51 -2.56 2.96
N ASP A 149 6.51 -2.87 3.78
CA ASP A 149 6.92 -2.03 4.90
C ASP A 149 7.41 -0.66 4.40
N ARG A 150 8.22 -0.66 3.34
CA ARG A 150 8.65 0.58 2.67
C ARG A 150 7.48 1.34 2.06
N ALA A 151 6.55 0.62 1.44
CA ALA A 151 5.35 1.20 0.86
C ALA A 151 4.45 1.85 1.91
N SER A 152 4.31 1.24 3.08
CA SER A 152 3.60 1.81 4.23
C SER A 152 4.24 3.13 4.67
N GLY A 153 5.57 3.23 4.61
CA GLY A 153 6.31 4.48 4.84
C GLY A 153 6.00 5.57 3.79
N TRP A 154 5.91 5.25 2.51
CA TRP A 154 5.49 6.21 1.47
C TRP A 154 4.05 6.70 1.70
N TYR A 155 3.15 5.78 2.05
CA TYR A 155 1.76 6.14 2.38
C TYR A 155 1.70 7.07 3.59
N LYS A 156 2.39 6.73 4.69
CA LYS A 156 2.42 7.56 5.92
C LYS A 156 2.88 8.98 5.64
N ARG A 157 3.97 9.15 4.88
CA ARG A 157 4.48 10.48 4.48
C ARG A 157 3.47 11.27 3.63
N SER A 158 2.78 10.59 2.73
CA SER A 158 1.79 11.24 1.85
C SER A 158 0.54 11.63 2.64
N ALA A 159 0.08 10.76 3.53
CA ALA A 159 -1.02 11.01 4.45
C ALA A 159 -0.72 12.19 5.40
N GLN A 160 0.50 12.27 5.94
CA GLN A 160 0.92 13.39 6.78
C GLN A 160 0.84 14.73 6.05
N LYS A 161 1.26 14.81 4.79
CA LYS A 161 1.14 16.06 4.00
C LYS A 161 -0.31 16.48 3.82
N ILE A 162 -1.20 15.52 3.56
CA ILE A 162 -2.64 15.79 3.43
C ILE A 162 -3.21 16.25 4.78
N LEU A 163 -2.85 15.58 5.88
CA LEU A 163 -3.27 15.95 7.23
C LEU A 163 -2.83 17.36 7.62
N ILE A 164 -1.61 17.77 7.27
CA ILE A 164 -1.14 19.14 7.49
C ILE A 164 -2.02 20.14 6.73
N GLY A 165 -2.34 19.86 5.46
CA GLY A 165 -3.24 20.69 4.67
C GLY A 165 -4.65 20.77 5.24
N VAL A 166 -5.20 19.64 5.69
CA VAL A 166 -6.51 19.56 6.35
C VAL A 166 -6.51 20.34 7.66
N GLY A 167 -5.48 20.17 8.50
CA GLY A 167 -5.35 20.89 9.77
C GLY A 167 -5.22 22.40 9.59
N PHE A 168 -4.44 22.84 8.59
CA PHE A 168 -4.36 24.24 8.21
C PHE A 168 -5.70 24.80 7.76
N LEU A 169 -6.41 24.07 6.90
CA LEU A 169 -7.74 24.47 6.43
C LEU A 169 -8.76 24.56 7.58
N ILE A 170 -8.73 23.60 8.51
CA ILE A 170 -9.55 23.64 9.72
C ILE A 170 -9.21 24.88 10.55
N ALA A 171 -7.92 25.18 10.77
CA ALA A 171 -7.51 26.35 11.55
C ALA A 171 -8.01 27.68 10.95
N VAL A 172 -7.97 27.81 9.62
CA VAL A 172 -8.48 28.99 8.90
C VAL A 172 -10.01 29.07 8.99
N VAL A 173 -10.72 27.97 8.71
CA VAL A 173 -12.20 27.96 8.68
C VAL A 173 -12.81 28.21 10.04
N PHE A 174 -12.28 27.57 11.08
CA PHE A 174 -12.79 27.74 12.44
C PHE A 174 -12.34 29.06 13.07
N ASN A 175 -11.57 29.89 12.34
CA ASN A 175 -10.90 31.08 12.85
C ASN A 175 -10.41 30.79 14.25
N ALA A 176 -9.46 29.85 14.38
CA ALA A 176 -8.98 29.33 15.66
C ALA A 176 -8.23 30.39 16.49
N ASP A 177 -8.84 31.57 16.67
CA ASP A 177 -8.70 32.48 17.77
C ASP A 177 -9.14 31.77 19.06
N THR A 178 -8.25 30.94 19.56
CA THR A 178 -8.20 30.59 20.98
C THR A 178 -8.13 31.83 21.88
N LEU A 179 -7.80 33.00 21.32
CA LEU A 179 -7.81 34.30 21.99
C LEU A 179 -9.22 34.87 22.27
N ALA A 180 -10.22 34.58 21.42
CA ALA A 180 -11.59 35.08 21.63
C ALA A 180 -12.31 34.38 22.79
N ILE A 181 -11.82 33.21 23.23
CA ILE A 181 -12.32 32.49 24.42
C ILE A 181 -11.84 33.15 25.72
N TYR A 182 -10.79 34.00 25.66
CA TYR A 182 -10.27 34.72 26.83
C TYR A 182 -10.92 36.10 27.03
N GLU A 183 -11.56 36.68 26.00
CA GLU A 183 -12.22 37.99 26.07
C GLU A 183 -13.71 37.95 26.52
N ARG A 184 -14.23 36.80 26.97
CA ARG A 184 -15.60 36.70 27.52
C ARG A 184 -15.67 35.99 28.86
#